data_AF-A0A3B0TUB1-F1
#
_entry.id   AF-A0A3B0TUB1-F1
#
_cell.length_a   1.000
_cell.length_b   1.000
_cell.length_c   1.000
_cell.angle_alpha   90.00
_cell.angle_beta   90.00
_cell.angle_gamma   90.00
#
_symmetry.space_group_name_H-M   'P 1'
#
loop_
_entity.id
_entity.type
_entity.pdbx_description
1 polymer ?
#
loop_
_entity_poly.entity_id
_entity_poly.type
_entity_poly.pdbx_seq_one_letter_code
_entity_poly.pdbx_strand_id
1 'polypeptide(L)'
;MTNEEGLPAGLDPNDPANQVGDLYFNLGNISEDVLKDGRKMYENGLPENPLSTTNTDPTIWGKIPTNQSLLYAFSDNDNERLNQDIGYDGLNDEEEIQLFGTGFGPDPANDNYSYFRSSEYDNTDASIITRYKRYNNTQGNSPTNNLSPENYPTSATTFPDTEDIDKDQTMNSVESYYQYKVSLNKNDLVVGRNNIVDEKTVTVQLEDGSEKQYRWLQFRIQVATPDEVINDITGFNSIRFMRIFLTKFKMPIVLRFGELQLVRGDWRRYTKTLDEAITPPQNLTTSQLQNFEVGVVNIQENEKRSPIPYTLPPGIQREILRGSTTLQKQNEQSVTIKVTDLEPNETRAIFKNVSVDLRMYKNLKLFLHAEGIQTKPQVQDNEVKAIIRIGSDLNDNYYQLEKLLTISDYGVISPLEIWPEENNLNALLEYLGKLKLLRFDAGIAPNILYPAIGMPSPIEGIEGYDIRVKGNPNLSNIKTIMLGIKNVTNVNQSAEIWFNEMRVSEFDNQGGWAAVVSADANFADFADVSVTGRMETKGFGGIEQRVNERSQEDTKLYDIVTNVNLGQLLPKTWGIKLPLNYSISEQFKDPKYDPQYQDVLFEEAKNINPNSNKARD
;
A
#
# COMPACT_ATOMS: atom_id res chain seq x y z
N MET A 1 -27.33 -8.01 26.17
CA MET A 1 -26.50 -7.73 27.36
C MET A 1 -27.42 -7.59 28.54
N THR A 2 -27.73 -8.74 29.14
CA THR A 2 -28.45 -8.87 30.40
C THR A 2 -27.45 -8.84 31.57
N ASN A 3 -27.96 -8.78 32.80
CA ASN A 3 -27.12 -8.92 34.00
C ASN A 3 -26.43 -10.30 34.04
N GLU A 4 -27.09 -11.35 33.51
CA GLU A 4 -26.51 -12.69 33.35
C GLU A 4 -25.34 -12.70 32.37
N GLU A 5 -25.36 -11.81 31.36
CA GLU A 5 -24.26 -11.60 30.42
C GLU A 5 -23.19 -10.64 30.96
N GLY A 6 -23.21 -10.32 32.26
CA GLY A 6 -22.17 -9.54 32.94
C GLY A 6 -22.43 -8.02 33.02
N LEU A 7 -23.63 -7.55 32.67
CA LEU A 7 -23.99 -6.14 32.89
C LEU A 7 -24.07 -5.83 34.40
N PRO A 8 -23.33 -4.83 34.92
CA PRO A 8 -23.41 -4.46 36.33
C PRO A 8 -24.82 -4.02 36.75
N ALA A 9 -25.25 -4.44 37.95
CA ALA A 9 -26.56 -4.07 38.47
C ALA A 9 -26.71 -2.56 38.64
N GLY A 10 -27.81 -1.99 38.13
CA GLY A 10 -28.12 -0.56 38.20
C GLY A 10 -27.48 0.30 37.11
N LEU A 11 -26.74 -0.31 36.17
CA LEU A 11 -26.15 0.40 35.02
C LEU A 11 -27.09 0.34 33.82
N ASP A 12 -27.53 1.50 33.32
CA ASP A 12 -28.36 1.59 32.11
C ASP A 12 -27.48 1.52 30.85
N PRO A 13 -27.60 0.48 30.01
CA PRO A 13 -26.81 0.35 28.78
C PRO A 13 -27.22 1.35 27.69
N ASN A 14 -28.39 1.99 27.78
CA ASN A 14 -28.86 2.97 26.80
C ASN A 14 -28.35 4.39 27.08
N ASP A 15 -27.91 4.66 28.31
CA ASP A 15 -27.32 5.93 28.69
C ASP A 15 -25.97 6.14 27.97
N PRO A 16 -25.83 7.20 27.13
CA PRO A 16 -24.56 7.52 26.47
C PRO A 16 -23.37 7.69 27.44
N ALA A 17 -23.60 8.09 28.70
CA ALA A 17 -22.55 8.22 29.70
C ALA A 17 -21.92 6.88 30.14
N ASN A 18 -22.60 5.77 29.83
CA ASN A 18 -22.13 4.41 30.07
C ASN A 18 -21.54 3.75 28.82
N GLN A 19 -21.80 4.30 27.63
CA GLN A 19 -21.28 3.84 26.34
C GLN A 19 -19.89 4.46 26.08
N VAL A 20 -18.94 4.08 26.93
CA VAL A 20 -17.55 4.55 26.94
C VAL A 20 -16.56 3.40 26.88
N GLY A 21 -15.35 3.68 26.41
CA GLY A 21 -14.25 2.73 26.39
C GLY A 21 -13.22 3.05 25.30
N ASP A 22 -12.05 2.44 25.42
CA ASP A 22 -10.94 2.63 24.49
C ASP A 22 -10.47 1.26 23.96
N LEU A 23 -10.22 1.20 22.67
CA LEU A 23 -9.54 0.09 21.98
C LEU A 23 -8.13 0.55 21.60
N TYR A 24 -7.14 -0.29 21.85
CA TYR A 24 -5.76 0.00 21.54
C TYR A 24 -5.16 -1.06 20.63
N PHE A 25 -4.35 -0.59 19.68
CA PHE A 25 -3.48 -1.43 18.87
C PHE A 25 -2.04 -1.07 19.20
N ASN A 26 -1.23 -2.08 19.49
CA ASN A 26 0.21 -1.96 19.66
C ASN A 26 0.89 -2.69 18.50
N LEU A 27 1.86 -2.06 17.86
CA LEU A 27 2.65 -2.63 16.76
C LEU A 27 4.14 -2.48 17.06
N GLY A 28 4.85 -3.58 17.24
CA GLY A 28 6.30 -3.54 17.46
C GLY A 28 6.84 -4.84 18.05
N ASN A 29 7.79 -4.68 18.97
CA ASN A 29 8.18 -5.73 19.90
C ASN A 29 7.24 -5.64 21.10
N ILE A 30 6.52 -6.72 21.36
CA ILE A 30 5.63 -6.86 22.48
C ILE A 30 6.13 -8.06 23.25
N SER A 31 6.11 -7.97 24.58
CA SER A 31 6.59 -9.05 25.42
C SER A 31 5.62 -10.23 25.34
N GLU A 32 6.18 -11.41 25.15
CA GLU A 32 5.49 -12.72 25.12
C GLU A 32 5.39 -13.34 26.51
N ASP A 33 6.09 -12.78 27.50
CA ASP A 33 5.94 -13.08 28.93
C ASP A 33 4.53 -12.63 29.37
N VAL A 34 3.57 -13.56 29.37
CA VAL A 34 2.18 -13.33 29.74
C VAL A 34 2.10 -13.19 31.26
N LEU A 35 2.67 -14.15 31.99
CA LEU A 35 2.76 -14.15 33.45
C LEU A 35 4.11 -13.58 33.90
N LYS A 36 4.15 -12.25 34.06
CA LYS A 36 5.36 -11.44 34.32
C LYS A 36 6.29 -11.98 35.42
N ASP A 37 7.14 -12.94 35.07
CA ASP A 37 8.17 -13.54 35.90
C ASP A 37 9.54 -13.65 35.21
N GLY A 38 9.61 -13.28 33.92
CA GLY A 38 10.83 -13.25 33.13
C GLY A 38 11.36 -14.63 32.76
N ARG A 39 10.52 -15.66 32.84
CA ARG A 39 10.83 -17.04 32.44
C ARG A 39 9.82 -17.49 31.40
N LYS A 40 10.23 -18.44 30.55
CA LYS A 40 9.37 -18.96 29.49
C LYS A 40 8.56 -20.14 30.00
N MET A 41 7.24 -20.00 30.06
CA MET A 41 6.34 -21.14 30.23
C MET A 41 6.07 -21.86 28.90
N TYR A 42 5.99 -23.20 28.97
CA TYR A 42 5.48 -24.04 27.90
C TYR A 42 4.98 -25.37 28.47
N GLU A 43 3.71 -25.68 28.26
CA GLU A 43 3.00 -26.77 28.93
C GLU A 43 3.62 -28.15 28.70
N ASN A 44 4.05 -28.46 27.48
CA ASN A 44 4.64 -29.76 27.16
C ASN A 44 6.03 -30.00 27.80
N GLY A 45 6.59 -28.98 28.45
CA GLY A 45 7.79 -29.12 29.28
C GLY A 45 7.50 -29.57 30.70
N LEU A 46 6.25 -29.48 31.14
CA LEU A 46 5.85 -29.87 32.48
C LEU A 46 5.99 -31.39 32.69
N PRO A 47 6.19 -31.84 33.95
CA PRO A 47 6.39 -33.24 34.25
C PRO A 47 5.21 -34.12 33.84
N GLU A 48 5.51 -35.21 33.15
CA GLU A 48 4.54 -36.26 32.79
C GLU A 48 3.84 -36.90 34.00
N ASN A 49 4.50 -36.89 35.16
CA ASN A 49 4.01 -37.44 36.43
C ASN A 49 3.71 -36.30 37.42
N PRO A 50 2.49 -36.22 37.99
CA PRO A 50 2.07 -35.10 38.82
C PRO A 50 2.84 -35.02 40.16
N LEU A 51 3.44 -36.13 40.61
CA LEU A 51 4.23 -36.18 41.85
C LEU A 51 5.70 -35.76 41.63
N SER A 52 6.12 -35.58 40.38
CA SER A 52 7.49 -35.17 40.06
C SER A 52 7.60 -33.66 40.11
N THR A 53 8.46 -33.15 40.98
CA THR A 53 8.93 -31.75 40.96
C THR A 53 10.26 -31.60 40.20
N THR A 54 10.69 -32.67 39.53
CA THR A 54 11.93 -32.66 38.75
C THR A 54 11.74 -31.80 37.50
N ASN A 55 12.74 -31.00 37.15
CA ASN A 55 12.75 -30.12 35.98
C ASN A 55 11.67 -29.02 36.00
N THR A 56 11.23 -28.61 37.19
CA THR A 56 10.35 -27.44 37.38
C THR A 56 10.94 -26.48 38.40
N ASP A 57 10.83 -25.18 38.15
CA ASP A 57 11.17 -24.12 39.10
C ASP A 57 9.89 -23.36 39.51
N PRO A 58 9.72 -23.02 40.80
CA PRO A 58 8.59 -22.20 41.23
C PRO A 58 8.79 -20.73 40.83
N THR A 59 7.70 -20.07 40.48
CA THR A 59 7.64 -18.61 40.21
C THR A 59 6.63 -17.95 41.14
N ILE A 60 6.44 -16.63 40.98
CA ILE A 60 5.41 -15.92 41.75
C ILE A 60 3.99 -16.26 41.28
N TRP A 61 3.85 -16.80 40.07
CA TRP A 61 2.57 -17.14 39.46
C TRP A 61 2.30 -18.64 39.46
N GLY A 62 3.32 -19.49 39.53
CA GLY A 62 3.12 -20.93 39.65
C GLY A 62 4.41 -21.74 39.54
N LYS A 63 4.48 -22.64 38.55
CA LYS A 63 5.69 -23.41 38.25
C LYS A 63 5.94 -23.48 36.74
N ILE A 64 7.21 -23.42 36.38
CA ILE A 64 7.65 -23.46 34.98
C ILE A 64 8.59 -24.64 34.74
N PRO A 65 8.67 -25.17 33.52
CA PRO A 65 9.67 -26.16 33.15
C PRO A 65 11.08 -25.53 33.04
N THR A 66 12.12 -26.28 33.40
CA THR A 66 13.53 -25.83 33.33
C THR A 66 14.33 -26.43 32.17
N ASN A 67 13.77 -27.42 31.48
CA ASN A 67 14.40 -28.01 30.31
C ASN A 67 14.40 -27.03 29.12
N GLN A 68 15.17 -27.33 28.08
CA GLN A 68 15.05 -26.59 26.83
C GLN A 68 13.93 -27.18 26.00
N SER A 69 12.97 -26.36 25.54
CA SER A 69 11.99 -26.80 24.55
C SER A 69 12.68 -27.14 23.23
N LEU A 70 12.39 -28.33 22.69
CA LEU A 70 12.85 -28.77 21.37
C LEU A 70 11.73 -28.72 20.32
N LEU A 71 10.50 -29.01 20.76
CA LEU A 71 9.29 -29.08 19.95
C LEU A 71 8.09 -28.78 20.86
N TYR A 72 7.14 -28.00 20.34
CA TYR A 72 5.85 -27.76 20.99
C TYR A 72 4.85 -28.82 20.56
N ALA A 73 4.85 -29.95 21.26
CA ALA A 73 3.91 -31.05 21.04
C ALA A 73 3.72 -31.83 22.34
N PHE A 74 2.47 -32.19 22.61
CA PHE A 74 2.12 -33.11 23.68
C PHE A 74 2.35 -34.57 23.27
N SER A 75 2.45 -35.46 24.27
CA SER A 75 2.31 -36.90 24.04
C SER A 75 0.84 -37.29 23.79
N ASP A 76 0.60 -38.50 23.28
CA ASP A 76 -0.73 -39.07 23.08
C ASP A 76 -1.28 -39.79 24.33
N ASN A 77 -0.55 -39.73 25.46
CA ASN A 77 -0.95 -40.37 26.70
C ASN A 77 -1.89 -39.47 27.52
N ASP A 78 -3.07 -40.00 27.82
CA ASP A 78 -4.13 -39.29 28.56
C ASP A 78 -3.65 -38.81 29.95
N ASN A 79 -2.91 -39.64 30.68
CA ASN A 79 -2.45 -39.27 32.03
C ASN A 79 -1.41 -38.16 31.99
N GLU A 80 -0.54 -38.17 30.98
CA GLU A 80 0.49 -37.14 30.82
C GLU A 80 -0.16 -35.82 30.39
N ARG A 81 -1.16 -35.88 29.50
CA ARG A 81 -1.91 -34.70 29.05
C ARG A 81 -2.51 -33.94 30.23
N LEU A 82 -3.18 -34.63 31.15
CA LEU A 82 -3.82 -34.01 32.32
C LEU A 82 -2.84 -33.28 33.24
N ASN A 83 -1.55 -33.61 33.21
CA ASN A 83 -0.52 -32.95 34.03
C ASN A 83 0.21 -31.83 33.30
N GLN A 84 0.04 -31.72 31.98
CA GLN A 84 0.74 -30.76 31.13
C GLN A 84 -0.20 -29.65 30.63
N ASP A 85 -1.42 -30.00 30.23
CA ASP A 85 -2.48 -29.08 29.76
C ASP A 85 -3.16 -28.38 30.96
N ILE A 86 -2.36 -27.59 31.69
CA ILE A 86 -2.71 -26.92 32.97
C ILE A 86 -2.34 -25.43 32.95
N GLY A 87 -2.36 -24.82 31.77
CA GLY A 87 -2.28 -23.39 31.61
C GLY A 87 -0.89 -22.76 31.73
N TYR A 88 -0.88 -21.42 31.70
CA TYR A 88 0.34 -20.62 31.74
C TYR A 88 0.99 -20.57 33.13
N ASP A 89 0.25 -20.79 34.21
CA ASP A 89 0.83 -20.86 35.55
C ASP A 89 1.45 -22.23 35.85
N GLY A 90 1.08 -23.23 35.04
CA GLY A 90 1.53 -24.59 35.18
C GLY A 90 1.00 -25.27 36.43
N LEU A 91 -0.10 -24.80 37.01
CA LEU A 91 -0.72 -25.37 38.20
C LEU A 91 -2.10 -25.91 37.84
N ASN A 92 -2.52 -27.00 38.48
CA ASN A 92 -3.93 -27.37 38.43
C ASN A 92 -4.73 -26.65 39.54
N ASP A 93 -6.07 -26.70 39.46
CA ASP A 93 -6.99 -26.11 40.44
C ASP A 93 -6.61 -26.41 41.92
N GLU A 94 -6.16 -27.63 42.23
CA GLU A 94 -5.78 -28.01 43.61
C GLU A 94 -4.49 -27.31 44.06
N GLU A 95 -3.50 -27.19 43.17
CA GLU A 95 -2.24 -26.50 43.41
C GLU A 95 -2.44 -24.97 43.46
N GLU A 96 -3.31 -24.42 42.60
CA GLU A 96 -3.72 -23.03 42.66
C GLU A 96 -4.38 -22.67 43.99
N ILE A 97 -5.28 -23.51 44.50
CA ILE A 97 -5.91 -23.31 45.81
C ILE A 97 -4.85 -23.29 46.92
N GLN A 98 -3.79 -24.10 46.81
CA GLN A 98 -2.70 -24.09 47.77
C GLN A 98 -1.88 -22.80 47.70
N LEU A 99 -1.68 -22.23 46.52
CA LEU A 99 -0.88 -21.02 46.31
C LEU A 99 -1.65 -19.73 46.56
N PHE A 100 -2.85 -19.59 45.98
CA PHE A 100 -3.67 -18.37 45.99
C PHE A 100 -4.79 -18.39 47.04
N GLY A 101 -5.11 -19.57 47.58
CA GLY A 101 -6.18 -19.75 48.56
C GLY A 101 -7.57 -19.86 47.95
N THR A 102 -8.57 -20.13 48.79
CA THR A 102 -9.96 -20.39 48.38
C THR A 102 -10.81 -19.13 48.15
N GLY A 103 -10.22 -17.94 48.31
CA GLY A 103 -10.95 -16.66 48.23
C GLY A 103 -11.50 -16.34 46.85
N PHE A 104 -10.93 -16.95 45.81
CA PHE A 104 -11.32 -16.75 44.40
C PHE A 104 -12.23 -17.85 43.84
N GLY A 105 -12.60 -18.84 44.66
CA GLY A 105 -13.43 -19.96 44.26
C GLY A 105 -12.64 -21.26 44.09
N PRO A 106 -13.21 -22.26 43.39
CA PRO A 106 -12.55 -23.55 43.15
C PRO A 106 -11.47 -23.51 42.06
N ASP A 107 -11.43 -22.43 41.27
CA ASP A 107 -10.49 -22.17 40.17
C ASP A 107 -9.92 -20.76 40.39
N PRO A 108 -8.89 -20.61 41.24
CA PRO A 108 -8.32 -19.31 41.58
C PRO A 108 -7.69 -18.55 40.40
N ALA A 109 -7.08 -19.23 39.43
CA ALA A 109 -6.49 -18.62 38.23
C ALA A 109 -7.56 -18.23 37.18
N ASN A 110 -8.73 -18.86 37.24
CA ASN A 110 -9.85 -18.71 36.32
C ASN A 110 -9.46 -18.98 34.86
N ASP A 111 -8.64 -20.01 34.64
CA ASP A 111 -8.06 -20.37 33.36
C ASP A 111 -8.59 -21.72 32.83
N ASN A 112 -9.60 -22.32 33.48
CA ASN A 112 -10.26 -23.53 33.02
C ASN A 112 -11.02 -23.33 31.69
N TYR A 113 -10.75 -24.22 30.73
CA TYR A 113 -11.39 -24.26 29.42
C TYR A 113 -12.79 -24.87 29.46
N SER A 114 -13.68 -24.40 28.57
CA SER A 114 -14.97 -25.05 28.32
C SER A 114 -15.38 -24.97 26.85
N TYR A 115 -15.73 -26.11 26.26
CA TYR A 115 -16.13 -26.21 24.86
C TYR A 115 -17.50 -25.56 24.62
N PHE A 116 -17.60 -24.70 23.61
CA PHE A 116 -18.81 -23.88 23.36
C PHE A 116 -20.09 -24.68 23.06
N ARG A 117 -19.98 -25.96 22.69
CA ARG A 117 -21.13 -26.87 22.44
C ARG A 117 -21.38 -27.87 23.58
N SER A 118 -20.72 -27.72 24.72
CA SER A 118 -20.86 -28.66 25.83
C SER A 118 -22.32 -28.83 26.27
N SER A 119 -22.64 -30.02 26.74
CA SER A 119 -23.93 -30.38 27.32
C SER A 119 -24.28 -29.49 28.53
N GLU A 120 -23.28 -28.98 29.25
CA GLU A 120 -23.45 -27.98 30.31
C GLU A 120 -24.15 -26.71 29.80
N TYR A 121 -23.68 -26.16 28.68
CA TYR A 121 -24.29 -24.97 28.07
C TYR A 121 -25.65 -25.25 27.44
N ASP A 122 -25.87 -26.47 26.95
CA ASP A 122 -27.18 -26.89 26.45
C ASP A 122 -28.21 -27.01 27.59
N ASN A 123 -27.81 -27.59 28.73
CA ASN A 123 -28.67 -27.76 29.90
C ASN A 123 -29.07 -26.43 30.55
N THR A 124 -28.26 -25.39 30.36
CA THR A 124 -28.50 -24.04 30.91
C THR A 124 -29.09 -23.07 29.88
N ASP A 125 -29.39 -23.54 28.67
CA ASP A 125 -29.84 -22.70 27.53
C ASP A 125 -28.95 -21.46 27.34
N ALA A 126 -27.63 -21.67 27.43
CA ALA A 126 -26.67 -20.57 27.46
C ALA A 126 -26.64 -19.81 26.13
N SER A 127 -26.61 -18.47 26.22
CA SER A 127 -26.48 -17.60 25.06
C SER A 127 -25.15 -17.82 24.32
N ILE A 128 -25.09 -17.43 23.05
CA ILE A 128 -23.87 -17.53 22.24
C ILE A 128 -22.68 -16.84 22.93
N ILE A 129 -22.89 -15.69 23.56
CA ILE A 129 -21.82 -14.96 24.25
C ILE A 129 -21.29 -15.77 25.44
N THR A 130 -22.20 -16.34 26.24
CA THR A 130 -21.85 -17.17 27.40
C THR A 130 -21.05 -18.40 26.98
N ARG A 131 -21.44 -19.07 25.88
CA ARG A 131 -20.76 -20.27 25.36
C ARG A 131 -19.30 -20.04 24.99
N TYR A 132 -18.95 -18.84 24.52
CA TYR A 132 -17.56 -18.51 24.14
C TYR A 132 -16.75 -17.87 25.28
N LYS A 133 -17.34 -17.65 26.46
CA LYS A 133 -16.70 -16.91 27.56
C LYS A 133 -15.42 -17.58 28.09
N ARG A 134 -15.38 -18.91 28.13
CA ARG A 134 -14.25 -19.73 28.60
C ARG A 134 -13.60 -20.55 27.49
N TYR A 135 -13.87 -20.24 26.23
CA TYR A 135 -13.35 -21.02 25.11
C TYR A 135 -11.86 -20.76 24.82
N ASN A 136 -11.35 -19.58 25.19
CA ASN A 136 -9.95 -19.20 24.99
C ASN A 136 -9.07 -19.42 26.23
N ASN A 137 -9.62 -20.06 27.26
CA ASN A 137 -8.92 -20.40 28.49
C ASN A 137 -7.95 -21.57 28.22
N THR A 138 -6.88 -21.68 29.01
CA THR A 138 -5.72 -22.52 28.69
C THR A 138 -5.81 -23.91 29.31
N GLN A 139 -6.10 -24.03 30.60
CA GLN A 139 -6.16 -25.32 31.28
C GLN A 139 -7.24 -26.22 30.68
N GLY A 140 -6.81 -27.37 30.13
CA GLY A 140 -7.68 -28.38 29.56
C GLY A 140 -8.21 -28.04 28.16
N ASN A 141 -7.57 -27.13 27.42
CA ASN A 141 -8.01 -26.73 26.09
C ASN A 141 -7.58 -27.71 24.97
N SER A 142 -6.72 -28.66 25.32
CA SER A 142 -6.11 -29.63 24.44
C SER A 142 -6.36 -31.07 24.92
N PRO A 143 -7.58 -31.52 25.25
CA PRO A 143 -7.83 -32.89 25.65
C PRO A 143 -7.53 -33.87 24.51
N THR A 144 -7.11 -35.09 24.86
CA THR A 144 -7.10 -36.21 23.92
C THR A 144 -8.54 -36.64 23.58
N ASN A 145 -8.70 -37.52 22.58
CA ASN A 145 -10.03 -38.05 22.23
C ASN A 145 -10.70 -38.80 23.39
N ASN A 146 -9.91 -39.45 24.26
CA ASN A 146 -10.44 -40.18 25.41
C ASN A 146 -10.80 -39.26 26.59
N LEU A 147 -10.17 -38.08 26.65
CA LEU A 147 -10.41 -37.06 27.68
C LEU A 147 -11.53 -36.08 27.32
N SER A 148 -12.11 -36.18 26.12
CA SER A 148 -13.24 -35.35 25.75
C SER A 148 -14.46 -35.70 26.63
N PRO A 149 -15.06 -34.73 27.35
CA PRO A 149 -16.23 -34.98 28.19
C PRO A 149 -17.50 -35.24 27.39
N GLU A 150 -17.47 -34.97 26.08
CA GLU A 150 -18.57 -35.15 25.14
C GLU A 150 -18.32 -36.33 24.19
N ASN A 151 -19.35 -36.79 23.48
CA ASN A 151 -19.24 -37.86 22.49
C ASN A 151 -18.60 -37.43 21.15
N TYR A 152 -18.02 -36.23 21.10
CA TYR A 152 -17.28 -35.66 19.98
C TYR A 152 -16.02 -34.96 20.50
N PRO A 153 -14.99 -34.75 19.66
CA PRO A 153 -13.78 -34.04 20.06
C PRO A 153 -14.09 -32.62 20.55
N THR A 154 -13.55 -32.28 21.71
CA THR A 154 -13.78 -30.99 22.39
C THR A 154 -12.53 -30.11 22.44
N SER A 155 -11.43 -30.53 21.83
CA SER A 155 -10.19 -29.76 21.82
C SER A 155 -10.30 -28.47 21.00
N ALA A 156 -9.79 -27.38 21.57
CA ALA A 156 -9.60 -26.11 20.86
C ALA A 156 -8.31 -26.12 20.05
N THR A 157 -7.26 -26.72 20.60
CA THR A 157 -5.94 -26.86 19.97
C THR A 157 -5.35 -28.24 20.25
N THR A 158 -4.29 -28.57 19.52
CA THR A 158 -3.45 -29.76 19.76
C THR A 158 -2.03 -29.39 20.14
N PHE A 159 -1.73 -28.09 20.15
CA PHE A 159 -0.44 -27.54 20.54
C PHE A 159 -0.49 -27.10 21.99
N PRO A 160 0.60 -27.29 22.76
CA PRO A 160 0.70 -26.72 24.10
C PRO A 160 0.66 -25.20 24.04
N ASP A 161 0.09 -24.61 25.09
CA ASP A 161 0.22 -23.19 25.34
C ASP A 161 1.65 -22.87 25.79
N THR A 162 2.19 -21.80 25.21
CA THR A 162 3.59 -21.40 25.39
C THR A 162 3.71 -19.89 25.30
N GLU A 163 4.64 -19.33 26.08
CA GLU A 163 5.04 -17.93 26.02
C GLU A 163 6.09 -17.71 24.90
N ASP A 164 5.73 -18.17 23.71
CA ASP A 164 6.49 -18.07 22.45
C ASP A 164 5.48 -18.09 21.29
N ILE A 165 4.98 -16.89 20.97
CA ILE A 165 3.87 -16.67 20.04
C ILE A 165 4.37 -16.77 18.59
N ASP A 166 5.57 -16.26 18.29
CA ASP A 166 6.15 -16.34 16.94
C ASP A 166 6.87 -17.67 16.65
N LYS A 167 7.02 -18.52 17.67
CA LYS A 167 7.59 -19.88 17.63
C LYS A 167 9.08 -19.89 17.28
N ASP A 168 9.82 -18.85 17.66
CA ASP A 168 11.26 -18.74 17.44
C ASP A 168 12.12 -19.51 18.47
N GLN A 169 11.46 -20.25 19.38
CA GLN A 169 12.02 -21.04 20.49
C GLN A 169 12.57 -20.20 21.64
N THR A 170 12.54 -18.88 21.53
CA THR A 170 12.89 -17.95 22.60
C THR A 170 11.64 -17.24 23.09
N MET A 171 11.75 -16.56 24.24
CA MET A 171 10.68 -15.69 24.72
C MET A 171 11.18 -14.26 24.60
N ASN A 172 10.47 -13.44 23.85
CA ASN A 172 10.75 -12.02 23.80
C ASN A 172 10.16 -11.32 25.03
N SER A 173 11.00 -10.74 25.87
CA SER A 173 10.58 -9.94 27.03
C SER A 173 10.61 -8.43 26.78
N VAL A 174 11.00 -8.01 25.58
CA VAL A 174 11.18 -6.60 25.24
C VAL A 174 9.86 -5.97 24.81
N GLU A 175 9.45 -4.92 25.52
CA GLU A 175 8.38 -4.02 25.08
C GLU A 175 8.99 -2.82 24.35
N SER A 176 8.78 -2.68 23.05
CA SER A 176 9.08 -1.45 22.30
C SER A 176 8.16 -1.39 21.09
N TYR A 177 7.18 -0.49 21.10
CA TYR A 177 6.08 -0.52 20.14
C TYR A 177 5.47 0.85 19.90
N TYR A 178 4.76 0.94 18.78
CA TYR A 178 3.89 2.04 18.42
C TYR A 178 2.49 1.75 18.93
N GLN A 179 1.85 2.74 19.56
CA GLN A 179 0.50 2.61 20.11
C GLN A 179 -0.48 3.49 19.33
N TYR A 180 -1.65 2.92 19.02
CA TYR A 180 -2.75 3.58 18.35
C TYR A 180 -4.00 3.42 19.19
N LYS A 181 -4.63 4.54 19.52
CA LYS A 181 -5.84 4.62 20.32
C LYS A 181 -7.06 4.83 19.43
N VAL A 182 -8.06 4.00 19.61
CA VAL A 182 -9.40 4.17 19.03
C VAL A 182 -10.39 4.37 20.17
N SER A 183 -11.03 5.53 20.21
CA SER A 183 -12.13 5.78 21.15
C SER A 183 -13.36 4.98 20.73
N LEU A 184 -14.01 4.30 21.66
CA LEU A 184 -15.30 3.63 21.43
C LEU A 184 -16.43 4.31 22.19
N ASN A 185 -16.21 5.55 22.62
CA ASN A 185 -17.27 6.39 23.17
C ASN A 185 -18.31 6.69 22.08
N LYS A 186 -19.59 6.58 22.41
CA LYS A 186 -20.69 6.79 21.44
C LYS A 186 -20.56 8.11 20.65
N ASN A 187 -20.15 9.19 21.32
CA ASN A 187 -20.03 10.53 20.74
C ASN A 187 -18.84 10.67 19.77
N ASP A 188 -17.86 9.78 19.86
CA ASP A 188 -16.66 9.78 19.00
C ASP A 188 -16.85 8.90 17.75
N LEU A 189 -17.93 8.10 17.70
CA LEU A 189 -18.27 7.22 16.57
C LEU A 189 -19.00 7.99 15.46
N VAL A 190 -18.31 9.00 14.92
CA VAL A 190 -18.78 9.89 13.85
C VAL A 190 -17.75 9.92 12.72
N VAL A 191 -18.21 9.84 11.47
CA VAL A 191 -17.36 9.91 10.28
C VAL A 191 -16.52 11.20 10.28
N GLY A 192 -15.25 11.09 9.90
CA GLY A 192 -14.31 12.21 9.90
C GLY A 192 -13.65 12.51 11.26
N ARG A 193 -13.97 11.74 12.30
CA ARG A 193 -13.26 11.74 13.59
C ARG A 193 -12.80 10.31 13.90
N ASN A 194 -11.85 10.19 14.85
CA ASN A 194 -11.49 8.90 15.43
C ASN A 194 -11.11 7.83 14.39
N ASN A 195 -10.44 8.24 13.31
CA ASN A 195 -10.04 7.39 12.18
C ASN A 195 -11.21 6.71 11.41
N ILE A 196 -12.44 7.19 11.55
CA ILE A 196 -13.60 6.67 10.81
C ILE A 196 -13.68 7.37 9.45
N VAL A 197 -13.57 6.58 8.38
CA VAL A 197 -13.61 7.09 6.99
C VAL A 197 -14.97 6.91 6.33
N ASP A 198 -15.76 5.95 6.79
CA ASP A 198 -17.08 5.68 6.23
C ASP A 198 -17.99 4.99 7.25
N GLU A 199 -19.29 5.09 7.01
CA GLU A 199 -20.34 4.42 7.76
C GLU A 199 -21.41 3.88 6.81
N LYS A 200 -21.80 2.61 7.02
CA LYS A 200 -22.91 1.98 6.32
C LYS A 200 -23.95 1.48 7.29
N THR A 201 -25.19 1.93 7.10
CA THR A 201 -26.32 1.44 7.88
C THR A 201 -27.10 0.40 7.07
N VAL A 202 -27.33 -0.79 7.66
CA VAL A 202 -28.05 -1.91 7.02
C VAL A 202 -29.20 -2.39 7.89
N THR A 203 -30.33 -2.70 7.27
CA THR A 203 -31.48 -3.33 7.93
C THR A 203 -31.45 -4.82 7.61
N VAL A 204 -31.49 -5.66 8.65
CA VAL A 204 -31.41 -7.12 8.52
C VAL A 204 -32.66 -7.72 9.18
N GLN A 205 -33.29 -8.67 8.50
CA GLN A 205 -34.34 -9.51 9.09
C GLN A 205 -33.70 -10.65 9.90
N LEU A 206 -34.04 -10.75 11.17
CA LEU A 206 -33.57 -11.78 12.09
C LEU A 206 -34.37 -13.08 11.91
N GLU A 207 -33.88 -14.19 12.44
CA GLU A 207 -34.53 -15.50 12.35
C GLU A 207 -35.92 -15.54 13.03
N ASP A 208 -36.13 -14.67 14.02
CA ASP A 208 -37.44 -14.48 14.68
C ASP A 208 -38.44 -13.67 13.83
N GLY A 209 -38.03 -13.20 12.64
CA GLY A 209 -38.81 -12.42 11.71
C GLY A 209 -38.79 -10.91 11.97
N SER A 210 -38.18 -10.44 13.06
CA SER A 210 -38.05 -9.01 13.36
C SER A 210 -36.97 -8.34 12.50
N GLU A 211 -37.09 -7.04 12.27
CA GLU A 211 -36.06 -6.26 11.58
C GLU A 211 -35.20 -5.48 12.57
N LYS A 212 -33.88 -5.50 12.34
CA LYS A 212 -32.92 -4.74 13.14
C LYS A 212 -31.94 -3.98 12.27
N GLN A 213 -31.64 -2.76 12.68
CA GLN A 213 -30.68 -1.91 12.01
C GLN A 213 -29.29 -2.05 12.64
N TYR A 214 -28.27 -2.21 11.80
CA TYR A 214 -26.87 -2.31 12.16
C TYR A 214 -26.06 -1.21 11.48
N ARG A 215 -25.06 -0.69 12.20
CA ARG A 215 -24.09 0.27 11.69
C ARG A 215 -22.76 -0.44 11.49
N TRP A 216 -22.20 -0.34 10.30
CA TRP A 216 -20.84 -0.77 9.96
C TRP A 216 -19.96 0.47 9.86
N LEU A 217 -18.95 0.55 10.72
CA LEU A 217 -18.00 1.66 10.75
C LEU A 217 -16.69 1.19 10.12
N GLN A 218 -16.22 1.91 9.11
CA GLN A 218 -14.91 1.66 8.49
C GLN A 218 -13.85 2.50 9.18
N PHE A 219 -12.98 1.85 9.95
CA PHE A 219 -11.82 2.48 10.56
C PHE A 219 -10.60 2.37 9.63
N ARG A 220 -9.85 3.47 9.50
CA ARG A 220 -8.58 3.52 8.76
C ARG A 220 -7.52 4.23 9.61
N ILE A 221 -6.70 3.44 10.30
CA ILE A 221 -5.64 3.94 11.16
C ILE A 221 -4.35 4.07 10.35
N GLN A 222 -3.76 5.27 10.33
CA GLN A 222 -2.50 5.52 9.64
C GLN A 222 -1.32 4.99 10.46
N VAL A 223 -0.81 3.81 10.11
CA VAL A 223 0.30 3.15 10.83
C VAL A 223 1.56 4.03 10.93
N ALA A 224 1.83 4.88 9.94
CA ALA A 224 3.01 5.74 9.97
C ALA A 224 2.86 6.99 10.87
N THR A 225 1.75 7.14 11.60
CA THR A 225 1.50 8.21 12.59
C THR A 225 0.94 7.62 13.88
N PRO A 226 1.82 7.07 14.73
CA PRO A 226 1.39 6.56 16.05
C PRO A 226 0.94 7.70 16.96
N ASP A 227 0.06 7.39 17.91
CA ASP A 227 -0.33 8.32 18.98
C ASP A 227 0.78 8.41 20.03
N GLU A 228 1.37 7.26 20.38
CA GLU A 228 2.48 7.16 21.32
C GLU A 228 3.57 6.20 20.81
N VAL A 229 4.81 6.50 21.15
CA VAL A 229 5.98 5.65 20.88
C VAL A 229 6.54 5.18 22.22
N ILE A 230 6.50 3.88 22.47
CA ILE A 230 6.93 3.29 23.73
C ILE A 230 8.34 2.72 23.58
N ASN A 231 9.22 3.08 24.52
CA ASN A 231 10.62 2.63 24.60
C ASN A 231 11.42 2.89 23.31
N ASP A 232 11.25 4.08 22.72
CA ASP A 232 12.08 4.64 21.64
C ASP A 232 12.28 3.71 20.42
N ILE A 233 11.27 2.91 20.04
CA ILE A 233 11.32 2.14 18.80
C ILE A 233 11.50 3.06 17.59
N THR A 234 12.37 2.67 16.66
CA THR A 234 12.68 3.46 15.45
C THR A 234 12.34 2.72 14.17
N GLY A 235 11.57 3.38 13.30
CA GLY A 235 11.18 2.85 11.99
C GLY A 235 10.19 1.68 12.07
N PHE A 236 9.74 1.22 10.91
CA PHE A 236 8.74 0.15 10.76
C PHE A 236 9.30 -1.10 10.07
N ASN A 237 10.64 -1.21 9.98
CA ASN A 237 11.29 -2.30 9.24
C ASN A 237 11.25 -3.65 9.98
N SER A 238 11.02 -3.63 11.29
CA SER A 238 11.09 -4.80 12.16
C SER A 238 9.93 -4.79 13.17
N ILE A 239 8.71 -4.91 12.67
CA ILE A 239 7.51 -5.11 13.49
C ILE A 239 7.21 -6.61 13.52
N ARG A 240 7.22 -7.21 14.72
CA ARG A 240 7.01 -8.66 14.89
C ARG A 240 5.63 -8.99 15.42
N PHE A 241 5.14 -8.20 16.36
CA PHE A 241 3.91 -8.48 17.10
C PHE A 241 2.88 -7.37 16.92
N MET A 242 1.61 -7.77 17.00
CA MET A 242 0.47 -6.88 17.18
C MET A 242 -0.29 -7.31 18.44
N ARG A 243 -0.50 -6.38 19.37
CA ARG A 243 -1.36 -6.60 20.56
C ARG A 243 -2.57 -5.69 20.46
N ILE A 244 -3.75 -6.28 20.61
CA ILE A 244 -5.03 -5.56 20.62
C ILE A 244 -5.61 -5.71 22.01
N PHE A 245 -5.98 -4.60 22.66
CA PHE A 245 -6.58 -4.67 23.99
C PHE A 245 -7.65 -3.60 24.20
N LEU A 246 -8.56 -3.88 25.13
CA LEU A 246 -9.72 -3.07 25.46
C LEU A 246 -9.61 -2.60 26.91
N THR A 247 -9.94 -1.34 27.17
CA THR A 247 -9.92 -0.82 28.54
C THR A 247 -10.96 0.29 28.73
N LYS A 248 -11.23 0.64 30.01
CA LYS A 248 -12.13 1.73 30.43
C LYS A 248 -13.60 1.57 30.02
N PHE A 249 -14.04 0.34 29.76
CA PHE A 249 -15.46 0.05 29.57
C PHE A 249 -16.19 -0.03 30.91
N LYS A 250 -17.38 0.57 30.98
CA LYS A 250 -18.27 0.48 32.16
C LYS A 250 -19.25 -0.70 32.08
N MET A 251 -19.43 -1.25 30.89
CA MET A 251 -20.29 -2.38 30.59
C MET A 251 -19.51 -3.36 29.71
N PRO A 252 -19.85 -4.66 29.71
CA PRO A 252 -19.17 -5.59 28.81
C PRO A 252 -19.43 -5.18 27.35
N ILE A 253 -18.48 -5.48 26.49
CA ILE A 253 -18.52 -5.11 25.07
C ILE A 253 -18.18 -6.31 24.20
N VAL A 254 -18.85 -6.41 23.06
CA VAL A 254 -18.50 -7.36 22.01
C VAL A 254 -18.21 -6.57 20.75
N LEU A 255 -16.95 -6.59 20.32
CA LEU A 255 -16.54 -6.02 19.05
C LEU A 255 -16.53 -7.11 17.98
N ARG A 256 -17.15 -6.82 16.84
CA ARG A 256 -17.15 -7.69 15.67
C ARG A 256 -16.45 -6.97 14.54
N PHE A 257 -15.30 -7.49 14.14
CA PHE A 257 -14.56 -7.01 12.98
C PHE A 257 -15.07 -7.78 11.77
N GLY A 258 -15.77 -7.10 10.85
CA GLY A 258 -16.11 -7.71 9.56
C GLY A 258 -14.85 -8.06 8.77
N GLU A 259 -13.86 -7.17 8.85
CA GLU A 259 -12.55 -7.33 8.29
C GLU A 259 -11.54 -6.55 9.15
N LEU A 260 -10.44 -7.19 9.52
CA LEU A 260 -9.33 -6.56 10.23
C LEU A 260 -8.06 -6.85 9.43
N GLN A 261 -7.46 -5.82 8.84
CA GLN A 261 -6.36 -5.99 7.89
C GLN A 261 -5.28 -4.94 8.05
N LEU A 262 -4.05 -5.34 7.73
CA LEU A 262 -2.94 -4.44 7.47
C LEU A 262 -2.85 -4.21 5.95
N VAL A 263 -3.33 -3.06 5.50
CA VAL A 263 -3.35 -2.71 4.07
C VAL A 263 -2.09 -1.92 3.72
N ARG A 264 -1.38 -2.39 2.69
CA ARG A 264 -0.23 -1.67 2.12
C ARG A 264 -0.66 -0.86 0.90
N GLY A 265 -0.47 0.46 0.96
CA GLY A 265 -0.58 1.32 -0.21
C GLY A 265 0.64 1.24 -1.13
N ASP A 266 0.41 1.32 -2.43
CA ASP A 266 1.46 1.52 -3.45
C ASP A 266 2.01 2.94 -3.44
N TRP A 267 1.15 3.91 -3.10
CA TRP A 267 1.48 5.31 -2.97
C TRP A 267 2.09 5.59 -1.61
N ARG A 268 3.20 6.31 -1.59
CA ARG A 268 3.95 6.66 -0.37
C ARG A 268 3.78 8.13 -0.06
N ARG A 269 3.55 8.48 1.19
CA ARG A 269 3.56 9.88 1.64
C ARG A 269 4.94 10.49 1.43
N TYR A 270 4.98 11.69 0.87
CA TYR A 270 6.18 12.52 0.87
C TYR A 270 6.26 13.26 2.21
N THR A 271 7.26 12.92 3.03
CA THR A 271 7.36 13.35 4.43
C THR A 271 8.24 14.59 4.64
N LYS A 272 8.48 15.36 3.57
CA LYS A 272 9.26 16.59 3.62
C LYS A 272 8.49 17.78 3.05
N THR A 273 8.93 18.99 3.37
CA THR A 273 8.40 20.24 2.81
C THR A 273 8.59 20.27 1.29
N LEU A 274 7.57 20.76 0.58
CA LEU A 274 7.56 20.95 -0.88
C LEU A 274 7.48 22.45 -1.21
N ASP A 275 8.46 23.21 -0.72
CA ASP A 275 8.59 24.64 -0.96
C ASP A 275 10.00 24.96 -1.46
N GLU A 276 10.09 25.64 -2.60
CA GLU A 276 11.35 26.05 -3.23
C GLU A 276 12.10 27.11 -2.38
N ALA A 277 11.40 27.83 -1.48
CA ALA A 277 12.03 28.73 -0.53
C ALA A 277 12.76 28.00 0.61
N ILE A 278 12.46 26.71 0.83
CA ILE A 278 13.02 25.91 1.93
C ILE A 278 14.08 24.94 1.36
N THR A 279 15.34 25.37 1.39
CA THR A 279 16.47 24.56 0.91
C THR A 279 17.51 24.36 2.03
N PRO A 280 17.80 23.13 2.48
CA PRO A 280 17.22 21.86 2.03
C PRO A 280 15.79 21.64 2.56
N PRO A 281 14.96 20.81 1.88
CA PRO A 281 13.65 20.41 2.37
C PRO A 281 13.71 19.83 3.80
N GLN A 282 12.81 20.29 4.67
CA GLN A 282 12.72 19.88 6.07
C GLN A 282 11.74 18.72 6.24
N ASN A 283 11.94 17.88 7.25
CA ASN A 283 10.97 16.83 7.58
C ASN A 283 9.69 17.46 8.15
N LEU A 284 8.54 16.89 7.80
CA LEU A 284 7.27 17.29 8.39
C LEU A 284 7.23 16.93 9.88
N THR A 285 6.57 17.79 10.67
CA THR A 285 6.33 17.54 12.09
C THR A 285 5.30 16.42 12.29
N THR A 286 5.25 15.83 13.49
CA THR A 286 4.26 14.79 13.84
C THR A 286 2.82 15.28 13.62
N SER A 287 2.52 16.52 13.99
CA SER A 287 1.18 17.11 13.79
C SER A 287 0.85 17.26 12.30
N GLN A 288 1.81 17.72 11.47
CA GLN A 288 1.60 17.81 10.02
C GLN A 288 1.41 16.44 9.37
N LEU A 289 2.05 15.38 9.88
CA LEU A 289 1.87 14.02 9.40
C LEU A 289 0.51 13.44 9.83
N GLN A 290 0.04 13.72 11.04
CA GLN A 290 -1.29 13.32 11.51
C GLN A 290 -2.40 14.00 10.71
N ASN A 291 -2.19 15.25 10.34
CA ASN A 291 -3.08 16.03 9.47
C ASN A 291 -2.98 15.67 7.97
N PHE A 292 -2.24 14.62 7.61
CA PHE A 292 -2.06 14.19 6.23
C PHE A 292 -2.34 12.68 6.09
N GLU A 293 -3.58 12.38 5.73
CA GLU A 293 -4.09 11.03 5.54
C GLU A 293 -4.05 10.65 4.05
N VAL A 294 -3.69 9.38 3.80
CA VAL A 294 -3.74 8.78 2.46
C VAL A 294 -4.56 7.52 2.54
N GLY A 295 -5.41 7.30 1.54
CA GLY A 295 -6.17 6.06 1.47
C GLY A 295 -6.78 5.87 0.10
N VAL A 296 -7.82 5.05 0.06
CA VAL A 296 -8.51 4.67 -1.17
C VAL A 296 -10.01 4.80 -0.93
N VAL A 297 -10.74 5.22 -1.97
CA VAL A 297 -12.20 5.11 -2.02
C VAL A 297 -12.56 4.20 -3.19
N ASN A 298 -13.56 3.35 -3.01
CA ASN A 298 -13.91 2.37 -4.01
C ASN A 298 -15.42 2.10 -4.11
N ILE A 299 -15.83 1.55 -5.25
CA ILE A 299 -17.24 1.33 -5.57
C ILE A 299 -17.89 0.20 -4.77
N GLN A 300 -17.13 -0.69 -4.14
CA GLN A 300 -17.70 -1.80 -3.37
C GLN A 300 -17.96 -1.42 -1.91
N GLU A 301 -17.04 -0.67 -1.31
CA GLU A 301 -17.11 -0.26 0.09
C GLU A 301 -17.82 1.08 0.25
N ASN A 302 -17.53 2.05 -0.64
CA ASN A 302 -17.88 3.46 -0.46
C ASN A 302 -18.97 3.96 -1.41
N GLU A 303 -19.72 3.07 -2.08
CA GLU A 303 -20.86 3.44 -2.95
C GLU A 303 -21.97 4.24 -2.24
N LYS A 304 -22.04 4.14 -0.91
CA LYS A 304 -23.04 4.80 -0.07
C LYS A 304 -22.40 5.73 0.96
N ARG A 305 -21.14 6.11 0.74
CA ARG A 305 -20.41 7.04 1.60
C ARG A 305 -21.17 8.36 1.72
N SER A 306 -21.09 8.97 2.89
CA SER A 306 -21.62 10.31 3.19
C SER A 306 -20.46 11.26 3.55
N PRO A 307 -20.48 12.54 3.12
CA PRO A 307 -21.57 13.23 2.41
C PRO A 307 -21.67 12.95 0.92
N ILE A 308 -20.60 12.45 0.29
CA ILE A 308 -20.55 12.18 -1.14
C ILE A 308 -20.24 10.70 -1.38
N PRO A 309 -21.09 9.96 -2.12
CA PRO A 309 -20.84 8.57 -2.44
C PRO A 309 -19.75 8.44 -3.50
N TYR A 310 -19.03 7.33 -3.48
CA TYR A 310 -18.12 7.03 -4.57
C TYR A 310 -18.88 6.51 -5.79
N THR A 311 -18.73 7.19 -6.93
CA THR A 311 -19.28 6.78 -8.23
C THR A 311 -18.18 6.72 -9.28
N LEU A 312 -18.37 5.85 -10.29
CA LEU A 312 -17.42 5.74 -11.40
C LEU A 312 -17.34 7.08 -12.16
N PRO A 313 -16.14 7.54 -12.55
CA PRO A 313 -16.03 8.73 -13.38
C PRO A 313 -16.80 8.58 -14.70
N PRO A 314 -17.34 9.68 -15.25
CA PRO A 314 -18.06 9.66 -16.51
C PRO A 314 -17.29 8.96 -17.64
N GLY A 315 -17.95 7.99 -18.30
CA GLY A 315 -17.36 7.21 -19.39
C GLY A 315 -16.49 6.02 -18.97
N ILE A 316 -16.25 5.83 -17.67
CA ILE A 316 -15.51 4.68 -17.15
C ILE A 316 -16.48 3.54 -16.81
N GLN A 317 -16.08 2.33 -17.19
CA GLN A 317 -16.84 1.11 -16.89
C GLN A 317 -15.96 0.14 -16.12
N ARG A 318 -16.57 -0.59 -15.19
CA ARG A 318 -15.87 -1.63 -14.43
C ARG A 318 -15.44 -2.75 -15.37
N GLU A 319 -14.19 -3.17 -15.24
CA GLU A 319 -13.68 -4.32 -15.96
C GLU A 319 -14.45 -5.58 -15.55
N ILE A 320 -14.67 -6.47 -16.53
CA ILE A 320 -15.37 -7.74 -16.31
C ILE A 320 -14.33 -8.85 -16.43
N LEU A 321 -14.05 -9.49 -15.30
CA LEU A 321 -13.31 -10.74 -15.28
C LEU A 321 -14.26 -11.88 -15.65
N ARG A 322 -13.90 -12.61 -16.72
CA ARG A 322 -14.65 -13.78 -17.15
C ARG A 322 -14.09 -15.01 -16.43
N GLY A 323 -14.74 -15.41 -15.34
CA GLY A 323 -14.49 -16.70 -14.69
C GLY A 323 -15.08 -17.85 -15.50
N SER A 324 -14.76 -19.09 -15.11
CA SER A 324 -15.27 -20.30 -15.79
C SER A 324 -16.79 -20.45 -15.71
N THR A 325 -17.43 -19.93 -14.66
CA THR A 325 -18.88 -20.07 -14.41
C THR A 325 -19.62 -18.76 -14.17
N THR A 326 -18.92 -17.66 -13.90
CA THR A 326 -19.54 -16.37 -13.58
C THR A 326 -18.75 -15.19 -14.15
N LEU A 327 -19.46 -14.11 -14.45
CA LEU A 327 -18.88 -12.82 -14.79
C LEU A 327 -18.74 -12.01 -13.50
N GLN A 328 -17.50 -11.65 -13.14
CA GLN A 328 -17.23 -10.83 -11.97
C GLN A 328 -16.81 -9.44 -12.41
N LYS A 329 -17.48 -8.40 -11.90
CA LYS A 329 -17.04 -7.02 -12.10
C LYS A 329 -15.91 -6.72 -11.12
N GLN A 330 -14.75 -6.30 -11.63
CA GLN A 330 -13.62 -5.90 -10.80
C GLN A 330 -13.96 -4.69 -9.93
N ASN A 331 -13.22 -4.53 -8.83
CA ASN A 331 -13.32 -3.31 -8.02
C ASN A 331 -12.70 -2.15 -8.80
N GLU A 332 -13.25 -0.96 -8.61
CA GLU A 332 -12.74 0.28 -9.21
C GLU A 332 -12.53 1.26 -8.06
N GLN A 333 -11.38 1.93 -8.06
CA GLN A 333 -10.85 2.61 -6.88
C GLN A 333 -10.09 3.88 -7.26
N SER A 334 -10.22 4.91 -6.44
CA SER A 334 -9.43 6.15 -6.51
C SER A 334 -8.51 6.29 -5.31
N VAL A 335 -7.32 6.88 -5.52
CA VAL A 335 -6.45 7.26 -4.41
C VAL A 335 -6.93 8.59 -3.82
N THR A 336 -6.89 8.69 -2.49
CA THR A 336 -7.33 9.87 -1.75
C THR A 336 -6.17 10.51 -1.01
N ILE A 337 -6.13 11.84 -1.05
CA ILE A 337 -5.30 12.67 -0.20
C ILE A 337 -6.24 13.53 0.63
N LYS A 338 -6.22 13.34 1.95
CA LYS A 338 -7.02 14.11 2.88
C LYS A 338 -6.09 14.92 3.79
N VAL A 339 -6.32 16.22 3.85
CA VAL A 339 -5.54 17.14 4.67
C VAL A 339 -6.44 17.96 5.58
N THR A 340 -6.01 18.14 6.83
CA THR A 340 -6.68 18.99 7.81
C THR A 340 -5.78 20.16 8.20
N ASP A 341 -6.33 21.36 8.19
CA ASP A 341 -5.63 22.61 8.55
C ASP A 341 -4.32 22.84 7.76
N LEU A 342 -4.30 22.53 6.46
CA LEU A 342 -3.15 22.77 5.56
C LEU A 342 -2.83 24.26 5.50
N GLU A 343 -1.62 24.66 5.87
CA GLU A 343 -1.23 26.07 5.99
C GLU A 343 -1.17 26.78 4.63
N PRO A 344 -1.22 28.13 4.60
CA PRO A 344 -1.11 28.92 3.38
C PRO A 344 0.11 28.56 2.54
N ASN A 345 -0.08 28.37 1.24
CA ASN A 345 0.96 28.00 0.26
C ASN A 345 1.66 26.65 0.50
N GLU A 346 1.27 25.88 1.52
CA GLU A 346 1.83 24.55 1.74
C GLU A 346 1.28 23.53 0.75
N THR A 347 2.12 22.52 0.47
CA THR A 347 1.79 21.38 -0.37
C THR A 347 2.00 20.08 0.40
N ARG A 348 1.09 19.13 0.24
CA ARG A 348 1.24 17.73 0.69
C ARG A 348 1.07 16.81 -0.50
N ALA A 349 1.91 15.79 -0.57
CA ALA A 349 1.93 14.92 -1.74
C ALA A 349 2.26 13.48 -1.39
N ILE A 350 1.80 12.59 -2.26
CA ILE A 350 2.15 11.19 -2.33
C ILE A 350 2.94 10.93 -3.60
N PHE A 351 3.75 9.89 -3.61
CA PHE A 351 4.48 9.49 -4.79
C PHE A 351 4.49 7.98 -4.99
N LYS A 352 4.64 7.58 -6.24
CA LYS A 352 4.81 6.20 -6.67
C LYS A 352 5.99 6.13 -7.63
N ASN A 353 6.82 5.10 -7.44
CA ASN A 353 7.89 4.81 -8.37
C ASN A 353 7.31 4.02 -9.54
N VAL A 354 7.67 4.43 -10.76
CA VAL A 354 7.21 3.84 -12.01
C VAL A 354 8.38 3.69 -12.98
N SER A 355 8.14 3.06 -14.13
CA SER A 355 9.09 3.06 -15.24
C SER A 355 8.29 3.11 -16.53
N VAL A 356 8.05 4.32 -17.03
CA VAL A 356 7.16 4.56 -18.17
C VAL A 356 7.81 5.51 -19.18
N ASP A 357 7.65 5.19 -20.46
CA ASP A 357 7.97 6.07 -21.59
C ASP A 357 6.67 6.67 -22.15
N LEU A 358 6.52 7.99 -22.03
CA LEU A 358 5.34 8.73 -22.47
C LEU A 358 5.52 9.44 -23.82
N ARG A 359 6.69 9.34 -24.47
CA ARG A 359 7.02 10.14 -25.66
C ARG A 359 6.11 9.88 -26.85
N MET A 360 5.61 8.66 -26.98
CA MET A 360 4.74 8.30 -28.11
C MET A 360 3.28 8.67 -27.91
N TYR A 361 2.91 9.25 -26.77
CA TYR A 361 1.55 9.66 -26.47
C TYR A 361 1.45 11.19 -26.50
N LYS A 362 0.27 11.69 -26.87
CA LYS A 362 0.03 13.13 -26.98
C LYS A 362 -0.56 13.72 -25.71
N ASN A 363 -1.49 13.01 -25.08
CA ASN A 363 -2.27 13.53 -23.96
C ASN A 363 -2.09 12.68 -22.71
N LEU A 364 -1.87 13.33 -21.57
CA LEU A 364 -2.03 12.77 -20.24
C LEU A 364 -3.38 13.20 -19.68
N LYS A 365 -4.24 12.22 -19.35
CA LYS A 365 -5.59 12.42 -18.84
C LYS A 365 -5.70 11.90 -17.41
N LEU A 366 -6.45 12.62 -16.58
CA LEU A 366 -6.67 12.28 -15.18
C LEU A 366 -8.00 12.88 -14.71
N PHE A 367 -8.78 12.11 -13.95
CA PHE A 367 -9.98 12.58 -13.28
C PHE A 367 -9.62 13.04 -11.86
N LEU A 368 -10.20 14.17 -11.47
CA LEU A 368 -9.96 14.80 -10.17
C LEU A 368 -11.30 15.14 -9.53
N HIS A 369 -11.42 14.81 -8.27
CA HIS A 369 -12.55 15.22 -7.42
C HIS A 369 -11.99 15.90 -6.17
N ALA A 370 -12.70 16.90 -5.65
CA ALA A 370 -12.35 17.58 -4.42
C ALA A 370 -13.59 17.83 -3.57
N GLU A 371 -13.50 17.55 -2.28
CA GLU A 371 -14.56 17.78 -1.31
C GLU A 371 -14.02 18.39 -0.01
N GLY A 372 -14.90 19.08 0.73
CA GLY A 372 -14.58 19.59 2.05
C GLY A 372 -14.73 18.52 3.15
N ILE A 373 -14.10 18.74 4.29
CA ILE A 373 -14.20 17.84 5.45
C ILE A 373 -15.31 18.31 6.40
N GLN A 374 -16.34 17.48 6.66
CA GLN A 374 -17.54 17.86 7.44
C GLN A 374 -17.27 18.45 8.83
N THR A 375 -16.16 18.08 9.46
CA THR A 375 -15.78 18.53 10.81
C THR A 375 -14.98 19.84 10.82
N LYS A 376 -14.74 20.44 9.64
CA LYS A 376 -13.90 21.61 9.41
C LYS A 376 -14.66 22.68 8.61
N PRO A 377 -14.17 23.94 8.58
CA PRO A 377 -14.70 24.95 7.66
C PRO A 377 -14.66 24.44 6.21
N GLN A 378 -15.72 24.73 5.46
CA GLN A 378 -15.86 24.27 4.08
C GLN A 378 -14.90 25.04 3.16
N VAL A 379 -14.00 24.30 2.51
CA VAL A 379 -13.17 24.80 1.40
C VAL A 379 -14.05 25.24 0.23
N GLN A 380 -13.70 26.35 -0.40
CA GLN A 380 -14.44 26.91 -1.55
C GLN A 380 -13.73 26.60 -2.87
N ASP A 381 -14.45 26.83 -3.97
CA ASP A 381 -13.89 26.72 -5.31
C ASP A 381 -12.62 27.56 -5.45
N ASN A 382 -11.63 27.00 -6.13
CA ASN A 382 -10.37 27.67 -6.45
C ASN A 382 -9.48 27.99 -5.23
N GLU A 383 -9.73 27.40 -4.07
CA GLU A 383 -8.88 27.57 -2.87
C GLU A 383 -7.77 26.51 -2.76
N VAL A 384 -7.91 25.39 -3.49
CA VAL A 384 -6.92 24.31 -3.54
C VAL A 384 -6.56 23.94 -4.97
N LYS A 385 -5.30 23.52 -5.16
CA LYS A 385 -4.80 22.98 -6.43
C LYS A 385 -4.41 21.51 -6.27
N ALA A 386 -4.74 20.69 -7.26
CA ALA A 386 -4.07 19.41 -7.49
C ALA A 386 -2.71 19.65 -8.14
N ILE A 387 -1.69 18.95 -7.64
CA ILE A 387 -0.32 18.98 -8.13
C ILE A 387 0.03 17.60 -8.66
N ILE A 388 0.47 17.52 -9.92
CA ILE A 388 0.93 16.28 -10.54
C ILE A 388 2.37 16.50 -11.00
N ARG A 389 3.35 15.84 -10.36
CA ARG A 389 4.72 15.82 -10.86
C ARG A 389 5.04 14.52 -11.56
N ILE A 390 5.71 14.61 -12.69
CA ILE A 390 6.26 13.47 -13.43
C ILE A 390 7.71 13.75 -13.78
N GLY A 391 8.60 12.79 -13.51
CA GLY A 391 10.03 13.01 -13.74
C GLY A 391 10.92 11.85 -13.35
N SER A 392 12.23 12.09 -13.40
CA SER A 392 13.25 11.13 -12.97
C SER A 392 13.43 11.11 -11.45
N ASP A 393 13.05 12.19 -10.76
CA ASP A 393 13.05 12.29 -9.31
C ASP A 393 11.92 13.20 -8.79
N LEU A 394 11.85 13.37 -7.47
CA LEU A 394 10.76 14.07 -6.78
C LEU A 394 10.98 15.59 -6.61
N ASN A 395 12.23 16.08 -6.70
CA ASN A 395 12.64 17.38 -6.15
C ASN A 395 13.43 18.28 -7.11
N ASP A 396 14.18 17.70 -8.04
CA ASP A 396 15.17 18.41 -8.83
C ASP A 396 14.92 18.26 -10.32
N ASN A 397 14.39 17.13 -10.79
CA ASN A 397 14.13 16.85 -12.20
C ASN A 397 12.70 16.35 -12.41
N TYR A 398 11.78 17.30 -12.57
CA TYR A 398 10.36 17.03 -12.76
C TYR A 398 9.67 18.07 -13.64
N TYR A 399 8.64 17.60 -14.35
CA TYR A 399 7.55 18.43 -14.84
C TYR A 399 6.45 18.47 -13.80
N GLN A 400 5.82 19.62 -13.58
CA GLN A 400 4.71 19.80 -12.67
C GLN A 400 3.52 20.37 -13.42
N LEU A 401 2.39 19.67 -13.33
CA LEU A 401 1.08 20.15 -13.75
C LEU A 401 0.34 20.62 -12.50
N GLU A 402 -0.28 21.79 -12.57
CA GLU A 402 -1.14 22.28 -11.50
C GLU A 402 -2.54 22.53 -12.02
N LYS A 403 -3.54 21.99 -11.32
CA LYS A 403 -4.94 22.12 -11.68
C LYS A 403 -5.69 22.76 -10.51
N LEU A 404 -6.30 23.91 -10.74
CA LEU A 404 -7.19 24.55 -9.78
C LEU A 404 -8.50 23.77 -9.72
N LEU A 405 -8.98 23.49 -8.50
CA LEU A 405 -10.11 22.59 -8.29
C LEU A 405 -11.38 23.34 -7.88
N THR A 406 -12.49 22.86 -8.42
CA THR A 406 -13.86 23.15 -7.99
C THR A 406 -14.26 22.11 -6.96
N ILE A 407 -14.97 22.54 -5.91
CA ILE A 407 -15.35 21.71 -4.77
C ILE A 407 -16.76 21.17 -5.01
N SER A 408 -16.94 19.86 -4.88
CA SER A 408 -18.26 19.25 -4.98
C SER A 408 -19.08 19.52 -3.71
N ASP A 409 -20.33 19.95 -3.89
CA ASP A 409 -21.26 20.19 -2.79
C ASP A 409 -21.65 18.90 -2.07
N TYR A 410 -21.98 19.00 -0.79
CA TYR A 410 -22.44 17.85 -0.02
C TYR A 410 -23.80 17.34 -0.50
N GLY A 411 -23.94 16.01 -0.57
CA GLY A 411 -25.16 15.34 -0.98
C GLY A 411 -25.33 15.17 -2.50
N VAL A 412 -24.35 15.61 -3.31
CA VAL A 412 -24.33 15.29 -4.74
C VAL A 412 -24.20 13.77 -4.94
N ILE A 413 -24.93 13.25 -5.92
CA ILE A 413 -24.94 11.81 -6.23
C ILE A 413 -24.69 11.54 -7.72
N SER A 414 -24.76 12.56 -8.56
CA SER A 414 -24.54 12.42 -10.01
C SER A 414 -23.05 12.30 -10.32
N PRO A 415 -22.63 11.39 -11.21
CA PRO A 415 -21.23 11.27 -11.62
C PRO A 415 -20.62 12.57 -12.17
N LEU A 416 -21.40 13.44 -12.82
CA LEU A 416 -20.91 14.72 -13.36
C LEU A 416 -20.73 15.81 -12.29
N GLU A 417 -21.45 15.70 -11.16
CA GLU A 417 -21.29 16.62 -10.03
C GLU A 417 -20.15 16.17 -9.11
N ILE A 418 -19.96 14.85 -8.99
CA ILE A 418 -18.84 14.23 -8.26
C ILE A 418 -17.54 14.38 -9.06
N TRP A 419 -17.58 14.23 -10.38
CA TRP A 419 -16.42 14.43 -11.24
C TRP A 419 -16.67 15.60 -12.22
N PRO A 420 -16.59 16.86 -11.75
CA PRO A 420 -16.80 18.03 -12.60
C PRO A 420 -15.85 18.02 -13.80
N GLU A 421 -16.36 18.37 -14.98
CA GLU A 421 -15.53 18.43 -16.20
C GLU A 421 -14.41 19.46 -16.06
N GLU A 422 -14.66 20.54 -15.31
CA GLU A 422 -13.72 21.60 -14.97
C GLU A 422 -12.52 21.06 -14.21
N ASN A 423 -12.67 20.00 -13.42
CA ASN A 423 -11.59 19.37 -12.66
C ASN A 423 -10.78 18.38 -13.50
N ASN A 424 -11.31 17.89 -14.62
CA ASN A 424 -10.58 16.95 -15.47
C ASN A 424 -9.30 17.60 -16.00
N LEU A 425 -8.22 16.82 -15.94
CA LEU A 425 -6.94 17.20 -16.51
C LEU A 425 -6.77 16.49 -17.86
N ASN A 426 -6.51 17.26 -18.91
CA ASN A 426 -6.12 16.77 -20.23
C ASN A 426 -4.90 17.57 -20.69
N ALA A 427 -3.71 17.12 -20.29
CA ALA A 427 -2.47 17.84 -20.52
C ALA A 427 -1.76 17.33 -21.78
N LEU A 428 -1.41 18.25 -22.68
CA LEU A 428 -0.59 17.95 -23.86
C LEU A 428 0.88 17.75 -23.44
N LEU A 429 1.40 16.55 -23.68
CA LEU A 429 2.76 16.16 -23.30
C LEU A 429 3.84 16.91 -24.07
N GLU A 430 3.56 17.29 -25.33
CA GLU A 430 4.46 18.10 -26.17
C GLU A 430 4.81 19.45 -25.51
N TYR A 431 3.87 20.04 -24.76
CA TYR A 431 4.08 21.32 -24.09
C TYR A 431 5.13 21.25 -22.99
N LEU A 432 5.34 20.08 -22.38
CA LEU A 432 6.38 19.88 -21.38
C LEU A 432 7.78 20.01 -21.99
N GLY A 433 7.99 19.40 -23.17
CA GLY A 433 9.24 19.54 -23.93
C GLY A 433 9.48 20.98 -24.37
N LYS A 434 8.46 21.63 -24.93
CA LYS A 434 8.52 23.05 -25.35
C LYS A 434 8.87 23.99 -24.19
N LEU A 435 8.33 23.74 -23.00
CA LEU A 435 8.61 24.57 -21.83
C LEU A 435 10.11 24.57 -21.45
N LYS A 436 10.81 23.45 -21.65
CA LYS A 436 12.26 23.40 -21.43
C LYS A 436 13.05 24.25 -22.41
N LEU A 437 12.64 24.26 -23.68
CA LEU A 437 13.25 25.10 -24.70
C LEU A 437 13.04 26.59 -24.37
N LEU A 438 11.82 26.98 -24.00
CA LEU A 438 11.52 28.36 -23.59
C LEU A 438 12.33 28.79 -22.35
N ARG A 439 12.51 27.90 -21.37
CA ARG A 439 13.40 28.16 -20.23
C ARG A 439 14.84 28.43 -20.67
N PHE A 440 15.34 27.59 -21.58
CA PHE A 440 16.70 27.70 -22.10
C PHE A 440 16.90 29.02 -22.85
N ASP A 441 15.97 29.39 -23.73
CA ASP A 441 16.00 30.66 -24.47
C ASP A 441 15.90 31.88 -23.55
N ALA A 442 15.14 31.76 -22.45
CA ALA A 442 15.07 32.79 -21.41
C ALA A 442 16.36 32.90 -20.56
N GLY A 443 17.35 32.03 -20.77
CA GLY A 443 18.61 32.02 -20.02
C GLY A 443 18.45 31.62 -18.55
N ILE A 444 17.37 30.92 -18.20
CA ILE A 444 17.08 30.51 -16.82
C ILE A 444 17.76 29.18 -16.52
N ALA A 445 18.49 29.13 -15.41
CA ALA A 445 19.25 27.96 -15.01
C ALA A 445 18.34 26.74 -14.74
N PRO A 446 18.74 25.50 -15.11
CA PRO A 446 17.87 24.33 -14.97
C PRO A 446 17.40 24.03 -13.55
N ASN A 447 18.21 24.35 -12.53
CA ASN A 447 17.86 24.13 -11.12
C ASN A 447 16.80 25.11 -10.58
N ILE A 448 16.42 26.13 -11.35
CA ILE A 448 15.36 27.08 -10.99
C ILE A 448 14.05 26.60 -11.61
N LEU A 449 12.98 26.59 -10.80
CA LEU A 449 11.63 26.28 -11.26
C LEU A 449 11.17 27.31 -12.29
N TYR A 450 10.72 26.84 -13.46
CA TYR A 450 10.25 27.68 -14.55
C TYR A 450 8.89 27.22 -15.08
N PRO A 451 7.90 28.10 -15.24
CA PRO A 451 7.87 29.48 -14.75
C PRO A 451 7.89 29.52 -13.22
N ALA A 452 8.21 30.68 -12.67
CA ALA A 452 8.14 30.89 -11.22
C ALA A 452 6.71 30.65 -10.69
N ILE A 453 6.59 30.37 -9.40
CA ILE A 453 5.29 30.21 -8.74
C ILE A 453 4.47 31.50 -8.93
N GLY A 454 3.19 31.35 -9.28
CA GLY A 454 2.30 32.49 -9.54
C GLY A 454 2.44 33.12 -10.93
N MET A 455 3.45 32.76 -11.72
CA MET A 455 3.54 33.16 -13.12
C MET A 455 2.77 32.19 -14.03
N PRO A 456 2.04 32.69 -15.04
CA PRO A 456 1.34 31.84 -16.01
C PRO A 456 2.34 31.09 -16.91
N SER A 457 1.85 30.06 -17.59
CA SER A 457 2.63 29.37 -18.62
C SER A 457 3.00 30.34 -19.77
N PRO A 458 4.25 30.31 -20.28
CA PRO A 458 4.66 31.08 -21.44
C PRO A 458 4.14 30.48 -22.76
N ILE A 459 3.49 29.30 -22.72
CA ILE A 459 2.94 28.63 -23.90
C ILE A 459 1.50 29.11 -24.11
N GLU A 460 1.24 29.72 -25.27
CA GLU A 460 -0.09 30.12 -25.70
C GLU A 460 -1.01 28.90 -25.93
N GLY A 461 -2.28 29.00 -25.54
CA GLY A 461 -3.29 27.95 -25.76
C GLY A 461 -3.43 26.92 -24.64
N ILE A 462 -2.69 27.05 -23.54
CA ILE A 462 -2.95 26.27 -22.32
C ILE A 462 -4.11 26.91 -21.56
N GLU A 463 -5.21 26.18 -21.45
CA GLU A 463 -6.38 26.59 -20.68
C GLU A 463 -6.67 25.61 -19.54
N GLY A 464 -7.01 26.15 -18.37
CA GLY A 464 -7.51 25.37 -17.24
C GLY A 464 -6.46 24.59 -16.43
N TYR A 465 -5.17 24.66 -16.74
CA TYR A 465 -4.08 24.12 -15.91
C TYR A 465 -2.77 24.90 -16.12
N ASP A 466 -1.85 24.85 -15.15
CA ASP A 466 -0.51 25.43 -15.28
C ASP A 466 0.53 24.32 -15.49
N ILE A 467 1.62 24.66 -16.17
CA ILE A 467 2.79 23.78 -16.32
C ILE A 467 4.06 24.44 -15.80
N ARG A 468 4.91 23.65 -15.16
CA ARG A 468 6.24 24.05 -14.64
C ARG A 468 7.27 22.96 -14.91
N VAL A 469 8.53 23.35 -14.97
CA VAL A 469 9.69 22.47 -15.11
C VAL A 469 10.82 22.89 -14.18
N LYS A 470 11.42 21.91 -13.52
CA LYS A 470 12.68 22.05 -12.77
C LYS A 470 13.62 20.92 -13.18
N GLY A 471 14.90 21.24 -13.34
CA GLY A 471 15.95 20.34 -13.80
C GLY A 471 15.83 19.98 -15.27
N ASN A 472 16.28 18.80 -15.64
CA ASN A 472 16.17 18.26 -17.00
C ASN A 472 15.40 16.93 -16.98
N PRO A 473 14.11 16.94 -16.59
CA PRO A 473 13.27 15.76 -16.68
C PRO A 473 13.16 15.30 -18.14
N ASN A 474 12.85 14.03 -18.32
CA ASN A 474 12.54 13.45 -19.61
C ASN A 474 11.25 12.63 -19.54
N LEU A 475 10.56 12.53 -20.67
CA LEU A 475 9.39 11.68 -20.84
C LEU A 475 9.75 10.25 -21.28
N SER A 476 11.01 9.99 -21.67
CA SER A 476 11.47 8.66 -22.09
C SER A 476 11.53 7.66 -20.94
N ASN A 477 11.85 8.15 -19.74
CA ASN A 477 12.13 7.32 -18.59
C ASN A 477 11.63 7.98 -17.30
N ILE A 478 10.32 8.10 -17.20
CA ILE A 478 9.67 8.61 -15.99
C ILE A 478 9.84 7.57 -14.89
N LYS A 479 10.51 7.98 -13.81
CA LYS A 479 10.78 7.12 -12.64
C LYS A 479 9.85 7.37 -11.48
N THR A 480 9.27 8.56 -11.40
CA THR A 480 8.40 8.95 -10.31
C THR A 480 7.18 9.70 -10.82
N ILE A 481 6.04 9.41 -10.20
CA ILE A 481 4.82 10.21 -10.30
C ILE A 481 4.49 10.66 -8.89
N MET A 482 4.24 11.95 -8.72
CA MET A 482 3.80 12.54 -7.46
C MET A 482 2.43 13.20 -7.68
N LEU A 483 1.50 12.94 -6.75
CA LEU A 483 0.18 13.55 -6.71
C LEU A 483 0.06 14.32 -5.40
N GLY A 484 -0.49 15.52 -5.42
CA GLY A 484 -0.54 16.35 -4.22
C GLY A 484 -1.67 17.37 -4.21
N ILE A 485 -1.85 17.95 -3.04
CA ILE A 485 -2.74 19.06 -2.77
C ILE A 485 -1.93 20.26 -2.33
N LYS A 486 -2.24 21.44 -2.87
CA LYS A 486 -1.66 22.72 -2.48
C LYS A 486 -2.76 23.68 -2.06
N ASN A 487 -2.57 24.32 -0.91
CA ASN A 487 -3.39 25.47 -0.50
C ASN A 487 -2.89 26.73 -1.22
N VAL A 488 -3.76 27.44 -1.93
CA VAL A 488 -3.41 28.69 -2.64
C VAL A 488 -3.97 29.95 -1.98
N THR A 489 -4.57 29.80 -0.81
CA THR A 489 -5.14 30.90 -0.02
C THR A 489 -4.19 31.36 1.08
N ASN A 490 -4.59 32.43 1.78
CA ASN A 490 -3.88 32.97 2.95
C ASN A 490 -4.44 32.46 4.28
N VAL A 491 -5.34 31.47 4.26
CA VAL A 491 -5.94 30.85 5.45
C VAL A 491 -5.73 29.33 5.39
N ASN A 492 -5.82 28.64 6.52
CA ASN A 492 -5.67 27.19 6.53
C ASN A 492 -6.87 26.53 5.84
N GLN A 493 -6.60 25.50 5.04
CA GLN A 493 -7.62 24.77 4.27
C GLN A 493 -7.70 23.31 4.66
N SER A 494 -8.90 22.73 4.61
CA SER A 494 -9.15 21.32 4.89
C SER A 494 -9.96 20.70 3.77
N ALA A 495 -9.39 19.70 3.09
CA ALA A 495 -9.99 19.12 1.90
C ALA A 495 -9.56 17.66 1.71
N GLU A 496 -10.37 16.91 0.98
CA GLU A 496 -10.05 15.59 0.45
C GLU A 496 -10.09 15.64 -1.07
N ILE A 497 -9.03 15.15 -1.72
CA ILE A 497 -8.94 15.06 -3.19
C ILE A 497 -8.85 13.59 -3.59
N TRP A 498 -9.63 13.22 -4.60
CA TRP A 498 -9.53 11.91 -5.23
C TRP A 498 -8.86 12.04 -6.60
N PHE A 499 -7.90 11.17 -6.85
CA PHE A 499 -7.23 11.06 -8.13
C PHE A 499 -7.62 9.71 -8.75
N ASN A 500 -8.15 9.76 -9.96
CA ASN A 500 -8.61 8.56 -10.64
C ASN A 500 -8.17 8.51 -12.11
N GLU A 501 -7.98 7.29 -12.61
CA GLU A 501 -7.87 6.99 -14.04
C GLU A 501 -6.80 7.86 -14.73
N MET A 502 -5.57 7.81 -14.19
CA MET A 502 -4.40 8.42 -14.82
C MET A 502 -4.01 7.60 -16.04
N ARG A 503 -4.29 8.13 -17.23
CA ARG A 503 -4.05 7.44 -18.49
C ARG A 503 -3.42 8.33 -19.53
N VAL A 504 -2.87 7.70 -20.55
CA VAL A 504 -2.44 8.40 -21.75
C VAL A 504 -3.34 8.07 -22.93
N SER A 505 -3.47 9.01 -23.86
CA SER A 505 -4.29 8.82 -25.05
C SER A 505 -3.67 9.50 -26.26
N GLU A 506 -4.09 9.03 -27.43
CA GLU A 506 -3.60 9.41 -28.75
C GLU A 506 -2.10 9.16 -28.91
N PHE A 507 -1.77 8.16 -29.71
CA PHE A 507 -0.39 7.85 -30.03
C PHE A 507 0.06 8.54 -31.31
N ASP A 508 1.36 8.77 -31.44
CA ASP A 508 1.94 9.20 -32.70
C ASP A 508 1.83 8.08 -33.74
N ASN A 509 1.10 8.37 -34.81
CA ASN A 509 0.66 7.43 -35.83
C ASN A 509 1.44 7.56 -37.15
N GLN A 510 2.61 8.21 -37.13
CA GLN A 510 3.48 8.26 -38.29
C GLN A 510 4.03 6.87 -38.62
N GLY A 511 3.76 6.40 -39.83
CA GLY A 511 4.30 5.14 -40.35
C GLY A 511 5.75 5.29 -40.79
N GLY A 512 6.50 4.20 -40.73
CA GLY A 512 7.84 4.11 -41.31
C GLY A 512 7.93 3.01 -42.37
N TRP A 513 9.04 3.01 -43.09
CA TRP A 513 9.42 1.98 -44.06
C TRP A 513 10.86 1.50 -43.80
N ALA A 514 11.15 0.29 -44.25
CA ALA A 514 12.50 -0.24 -44.32
C ALA A 514 12.76 -0.86 -45.70
N ALA A 515 13.99 -0.75 -46.16
CA ALA A 515 14.49 -1.40 -47.36
C ALA A 515 15.78 -2.16 -47.03
N VAL A 516 15.85 -3.41 -47.47
CA VAL A 516 17.05 -4.24 -47.35
C VAL A 516 17.45 -4.67 -48.75
N VAL A 517 18.72 -4.48 -49.07
CA VAL A 517 19.35 -4.90 -50.32
C VAL A 517 20.54 -5.77 -49.95
N SER A 518 20.56 -7.00 -50.42
CA SER A 518 21.71 -7.91 -50.24
C SER A 518 22.16 -8.43 -51.61
N ALA A 519 23.47 -8.48 -51.82
CA ALA A 519 24.09 -8.99 -53.04
C ALA A 519 25.29 -9.86 -52.67
N ASP A 520 25.29 -11.09 -53.17
CA ASP A 520 26.35 -12.07 -52.93
C ASP A 520 26.99 -12.47 -54.26
N ALA A 521 28.33 -12.49 -54.28
CA ALA A 521 29.13 -12.89 -55.43
C ALA A 521 30.19 -13.90 -54.99
N ASN A 522 30.08 -15.13 -55.51
CA ASN A 522 31.08 -16.17 -55.33
C ASN A 522 31.98 -16.25 -56.59
N PHE A 523 33.30 -16.25 -56.37
CA PHE A 523 34.34 -16.40 -57.39
C PHE A 523 35.00 -17.78 -57.24
N ALA A 524 34.22 -18.83 -57.55
CA ALA A 524 34.62 -20.23 -57.42
C ALA A 524 35.15 -20.54 -56.01
N ASP A 525 36.34 -21.15 -55.90
CA ASP A 525 36.95 -21.48 -54.61
C ASP A 525 37.86 -20.35 -54.07
N PHE A 526 38.00 -19.23 -54.80
CA PHE A 526 38.99 -18.18 -54.53
C PHE A 526 38.47 -17.09 -53.61
N ALA A 527 37.26 -16.58 -53.85
CA ALA A 527 36.72 -15.49 -53.05
C ALA A 527 35.19 -15.48 -52.97
N ASP A 528 34.67 -15.02 -51.84
CA ASP A 528 33.26 -14.73 -51.60
C ASP A 528 33.13 -13.26 -51.20
N VAL A 529 32.26 -12.51 -51.88
CA VAL A 529 31.97 -11.11 -51.56
C VAL A 529 30.47 -10.98 -51.30
N SER A 530 30.13 -10.53 -50.09
CA SER A 530 28.76 -10.26 -49.67
C SER A 530 28.62 -8.78 -49.36
N VAL A 531 27.61 -8.13 -49.92
CA VAL A 531 27.26 -6.73 -49.69
C VAL A 531 25.84 -6.65 -49.17
N THR A 532 25.65 -6.03 -48.02
CA THR A 532 24.32 -5.78 -47.44
C THR A 532 24.14 -4.30 -47.18
N GLY A 533 23.04 -3.73 -47.68
CA GLY A 533 22.57 -2.39 -47.36
C GLY A 533 21.21 -2.46 -46.69
N ARG A 534 21.02 -1.73 -45.60
CA ARG A 534 19.74 -1.61 -44.90
C ARG A 534 19.44 -0.15 -44.60
N MET A 535 18.23 0.28 -44.92
CA MET A 535 17.70 1.57 -44.51
C MET A 535 16.38 1.35 -43.77
N GLU A 536 16.21 2.05 -42.66
CA GLU A 536 15.02 1.99 -41.80
C GLU A 536 14.68 3.41 -41.34
N THR A 537 13.41 3.76 -41.35
CA THR A 537 12.93 5.09 -40.94
C THR A 537 12.17 5.06 -39.62
N LYS A 538 12.08 6.22 -38.97
CA LYS A 538 11.28 6.44 -37.76
C LYS A 538 9.86 5.93 -37.93
N GLY A 539 9.35 5.22 -36.93
CA GLY A 539 8.03 4.60 -36.91
C GLY A 539 7.96 3.22 -37.56
N PHE A 540 9.02 2.73 -38.21
CA PHE A 540 9.07 1.36 -38.72
C PHE A 540 9.19 0.35 -37.57
N GLY A 541 8.56 -0.81 -37.71
CA GLY A 541 8.58 -1.86 -36.71
C GLY A 541 7.76 -3.08 -37.11
N GLY A 542 7.88 -4.14 -36.33
CA GLY A 542 7.06 -5.36 -36.46
C GLY A 542 5.58 -5.10 -36.14
N ILE A 543 4.71 -6.04 -36.52
CA ILE A 543 3.26 -5.94 -36.26
C ILE A 543 2.97 -6.16 -34.77
N GLU A 544 3.75 -7.04 -34.15
CA GLU A 544 3.73 -7.38 -32.73
C GLU A 544 4.34 -6.32 -31.83
N GLN A 545 5.13 -5.39 -32.40
CA GLN A 545 5.79 -4.33 -31.64
C GLN A 545 4.78 -3.30 -31.13
N ARG A 546 4.88 -3.00 -29.83
CA ARG A 546 4.14 -1.93 -29.18
C ARG A 546 4.60 -0.57 -29.70
N VAL A 547 3.79 0.47 -29.48
CA VAL A 547 4.06 1.83 -29.98
C VAL A 547 5.45 2.34 -29.56
N ASN A 548 5.86 2.11 -28.31
CA ASN A 548 7.16 2.53 -27.79
C ASN A 548 8.34 1.66 -28.26
N GLU A 549 8.10 0.49 -28.87
CA GLU A 549 9.13 -0.45 -29.33
C GLU A 549 9.50 -0.24 -30.80
N ARG A 550 8.67 0.51 -31.55
CA ARG A 550 8.96 0.87 -32.94
C ARG A 550 10.14 1.83 -33.03
N SER A 551 10.83 1.80 -34.16
CA SER A 551 12.02 2.61 -34.40
C SER A 551 11.77 4.10 -34.14
N GLN A 552 12.65 4.71 -33.35
CA GLN A 552 12.64 6.14 -33.06
C GLN A 552 13.80 6.87 -33.75
N GLU A 553 14.48 6.21 -34.68
CA GLU A 553 15.68 6.73 -35.35
C GLU A 553 15.65 6.33 -36.83
N ASP A 554 16.15 7.18 -37.71
CA ASP A 554 16.42 6.76 -39.09
C ASP A 554 17.80 6.10 -39.11
N THR A 555 17.88 4.84 -39.51
CA THR A 555 19.12 4.07 -39.55
C THR A 555 19.48 3.73 -40.98
N LYS A 556 20.74 3.99 -41.36
CA LYS A 556 21.32 3.57 -42.65
C LYS A 556 22.55 2.73 -42.34
N LEU A 557 22.57 1.49 -42.80
CA LEU A 557 23.67 0.55 -42.59
C LEU A 557 24.14 0.02 -43.94
N TYR A 558 25.44 -0.07 -44.13
CA TYR A 558 26.03 -0.84 -45.22
C TYR A 558 27.19 -1.68 -44.69
N ASP A 559 27.28 -2.90 -45.21
CA ASP A 559 28.20 -3.94 -44.79
C ASP A 559 28.76 -4.65 -46.02
N ILE A 560 30.08 -4.81 -46.07
CA ILE A 560 30.78 -5.50 -47.15
C ILE A 560 31.74 -6.51 -46.50
N VAL A 561 31.51 -7.79 -46.75
CA VAL A 561 32.37 -8.89 -46.28
C VAL A 561 33.00 -9.55 -47.49
N THR A 562 34.33 -9.64 -47.48
CA THR A 562 35.13 -10.32 -48.50
C THR A 562 35.93 -11.43 -47.83
N ASN A 563 35.67 -12.67 -48.20
CA ASN A 563 36.50 -13.81 -47.85
C ASN A 563 37.34 -14.19 -49.06
N VAL A 564 38.66 -14.28 -48.89
CA VAL A 564 39.59 -14.64 -49.96
C VAL A 564 40.47 -15.79 -49.49
N ASN A 565 40.55 -16.87 -50.26
CA ASN A 565 41.46 -17.97 -49.99
C ASN A 565 42.80 -17.73 -50.71
N LEU A 566 43.70 -17.00 -50.05
CA LEU A 566 45.04 -16.68 -50.56
C LEU A 566 45.90 -17.94 -50.78
N GLY A 567 45.55 -19.07 -50.15
CA GLY A 567 46.21 -20.36 -50.36
C GLY A 567 46.12 -20.86 -51.80
N GLN A 568 45.12 -20.41 -52.57
CA GLN A 568 44.96 -20.75 -53.98
C GLN A 568 45.95 -20.04 -54.91
N LEU A 569 46.61 -18.99 -54.43
CA LEU A 569 47.68 -18.28 -55.16
C LEU A 569 49.04 -18.99 -55.02
N LEU A 570 49.15 -19.99 -54.13
CA LEU A 570 50.36 -20.77 -53.88
C LEU A 570 50.30 -22.14 -54.62
N PRO A 571 51.45 -22.80 -54.88
CA PRO A 571 51.47 -24.10 -55.54
C PRO A 571 50.59 -25.14 -54.82
N LYS A 572 49.73 -25.84 -55.56
CA LYS A 572 48.81 -26.86 -55.00
C LYS A 572 49.50 -27.95 -54.17
N THR A 573 50.77 -28.23 -54.46
CA THR A 573 51.59 -29.23 -53.74
C THR A 573 51.92 -28.83 -52.31
N TRP A 574 51.84 -27.54 -51.96
CA TRP A 574 52.16 -27.05 -50.61
C TRP A 574 51.01 -27.25 -49.62
N GLY A 575 49.77 -27.47 -50.09
CA GLY A 575 48.61 -27.75 -49.24
C GLY A 575 48.23 -26.61 -48.27
N ILE A 576 48.73 -25.40 -48.50
CA ILE A 576 48.53 -24.25 -47.60
C ILE A 576 47.12 -23.68 -47.80
N LYS A 577 46.36 -23.56 -46.70
CA LYS A 577 45.08 -22.85 -46.66
C LYS A 577 45.26 -21.55 -45.90
N LEU A 578 45.14 -20.43 -46.60
CA LEU A 578 45.27 -19.10 -45.99
C LEU A 578 43.98 -18.30 -46.26
N PRO A 579 42.94 -18.47 -45.43
CA PRO A 579 41.75 -17.65 -45.54
C PRO A 579 42.03 -16.24 -44.99
N LEU A 580 41.75 -15.23 -45.81
CA LEU A 580 41.73 -13.83 -45.43
C LEU A 580 40.27 -13.36 -45.40
N ASN A 581 39.82 -12.90 -44.25
CA ASN A 581 38.54 -12.21 -44.11
C ASN A 581 38.79 -10.71 -44.00
N TYR A 582 38.08 -9.93 -44.80
CA TYR A 582 38.04 -8.48 -44.73
C TYR A 582 36.58 -8.04 -44.64
N SER A 583 36.25 -7.24 -43.63
CA SER A 583 34.90 -6.70 -43.45
C SER A 583 34.96 -5.20 -43.17
N ILE A 584 34.05 -4.46 -43.79
CA ILE A 584 33.78 -3.05 -43.50
C ILE A 584 32.29 -2.89 -43.26
N SER A 585 31.93 -2.21 -42.18
CA SER A 585 30.55 -2.01 -41.75
C SER A 585 30.43 -0.60 -41.16
N GLU A 586 29.53 0.21 -41.71
CA GLU A 586 29.21 1.53 -41.18
C GLU A 586 27.70 1.65 -40.94
N GLN A 587 27.36 2.38 -39.89
CA GLN A 587 25.98 2.63 -39.49
C GLN A 587 25.83 4.13 -39.16
N PHE A 588 24.90 4.78 -39.83
CA PHE A 588 24.49 6.16 -39.57
C PHE A 588 23.13 6.18 -38.89
N LYS A 589 22.98 7.01 -37.85
CA LYS A 589 21.74 7.13 -37.08
C LYS A 589 21.31 8.59 -36.93
N ASP A 590 20.08 8.87 -37.34
CA ASP A 590 19.43 10.17 -37.16
C ASP A 590 18.28 10.04 -36.15
N PRO A 591 18.46 10.43 -34.88
CA PRO A 591 17.44 10.23 -33.86
C PRO A 591 16.23 11.17 -34.04
N LYS A 592 15.04 10.73 -33.62
CA LYS A 592 13.81 11.55 -33.63
C LYS A 592 13.82 12.59 -32.52
N TYR A 593 14.26 12.17 -31.33
CA TYR A 593 14.41 13.01 -30.16
C TYR A 593 15.85 13.44 -29.98
N ASP A 594 16.06 14.60 -29.36
CA ASP A 594 17.39 15.07 -29.03
C ASP A 594 18.07 14.14 -28.01
N PRO A 595 19.32 13.66 -28.23
CA PRO A 595 19.94 12.72 -27.30
C PRO A 595 20.21 13.30 -25.89
N GLN A 596 20.33 14.62 -25.77
CA GLN A 596 20.48 15.30 -24.49
C GLN A 596 19.10 15.57 -23.86
N TYR A 597 18.14 16.07 -24.64
CA TYR A 597 16.75 16.30 -24.25
C TYR A 597 15.84 15.24 -24.88
N GLN A 598 15.84 14.03 -24.31
CA GLN A 598 15.26 12.80 -24.87
C GLN A 598 13.75 12.80 -25.15
N ASP A 599 13.06 13.91 -24.90
CA ASP A 599 11.63 14.19 -25.01
C ASP A 599 11.33 15.48 -25.81
N VAL A 600 12.35 16.11 -26.37
CA VAL A 600 12.25 17.23 -27.32
C VAL A 600 12.62 16.70 -28.70
N LEU A 601 11.88 17.11 -29.74
CA LEU A 601 12.21 16.72 -31.10
C LEU A 601 13.56 17.28 -31.52
N PHE A 602 14.38 16.47 -32.17
CA PHE A 602 15.71 16.88 -32.63
C PHE A 602 15.66 18.14 -33.50
N GLU A 603 14.67 18.21 -34.41
CA GLU A 603 14.48 19.33 -35.33
C GLU A 603 14.22 20.67 -34.61
N GLU A 604 13.58 20.62 -33.45
CA GLU A 604 13.31 21.79 -32.62
C GLU A 604 14.55 22.17 -31.78
N ALA A 605 15.29 21.17 -31.28
CA ALA A 605 16.46 21.38 -30.45
C ALA A 605 17.70 21.85 -31.24
N LYS A 606 17.90 21.43 -32.50
CA LYS A 606 19.16 21.62 -33.26
C LYS A 606 19.63 23.08 -33.39
N ASN A 607 18.70 24.03 -33.41
CA ASN A 607 19.00 25.45 -33.55
C ASN A 607 19.19 26.16 -32.20
N ILE A 608 18.76 25.52 -31.11
CA ILE A 608 18.72 26.09 -29.76
C ILE A 608 19.85 25.50 -28.91
N ASN A 609 20.03 24.17 -28.97
CA ASN A 609 21.09 23.46 -28.27
C ASN A 609 22.31 23.23 -29.19
N PRO A 610 23.46 23.85 -28.91
CA PRO A 610 24.65 23.71 -29.75
C PRO A 610 25.25 22.29 -29.76
N ASN A 611 24.90 21.45 -28.77
CA ASN A 611 25.36 20.07 -28.71
C ASN A 611 24.55 19.12 -29.63
N SER A 612 23.33 19.50 -30.00
CA SER A 612 22.45 18.69 -30.86
C SER A 612 23.02 18.50 -32.26
N ASN A 613 23.79 19.46 -32.78
CA ASN A 613 24.41 19.34 -34.11
C ASN A 613 25.50 18.26 -34.19
N LYS A 614 26.01 17.77 -33.05
CA LYS A 614 26.98 16.67 -32.97
C LYS A 614 26.34 15.29 -32.79
N ALA A 615 25.01 15.23 -32.75
CA ALA A 615 24.26 14.00 -32.50
C ALA A 615 23.78 13.29 -33.79
N ARG A 616 24.20 13.78 -34.96
CA ARG A 616 24.10 13.08 -36.24
C ARG A 616 25.50 12.65 -36.67
N ASP A 617 25.59 11.46 -37.25
CA ASP A 617 26.80 10.94 -37.91
C ASP A 617 26.92 11.45 -39.35
#